data_AF-A0A522U1C0-F1
#
_entry.id   AF-A0A522U1C0-F1
#
_cell.length_a   1.000
_cell.length_b   1.000
_cell.length_c   1.000
_cell.angle_alpha   90.00
_cell.angle_beta   90.00
_cell.angle_gamma   90.00
#
_symmetry.space_group_name_H-M   'P 1'
#
loop_
_entity.id
_entity.type
_entity.pdbx_description
1 polymer ?
#
loop_
_entity_poly.entity_id
_entity_poly.type
_entity_poly.pdbx_seq_one_letter_code
_entity_poly.pdbx_strand_id
1 'polypeptide(L)'
;MGGTPGGAGSNKKTFTILAYVLGWIGGLIFLFVGKDDPDVKWNAAQSIIIFGGLSIIIFIVGLIPVVQLLVIPLWLVGFIFWVIFLIQSLQGTGQRIPAPGLSSFLNPYVDQLANSVK
;
A
#
# COMPACT_ATOMS: atom_id res chain seq x y z
N MET A 1 -28.74 -24.35 -13.57
CA MET A 1 -28.65 -23.11 -12.76
C MET A 1 -27.18 -22.88 -12.47
N GLY A 2 -26.57 -21.92 -13.15
CA GLY A 2 -25.12 -21.67 -13.06
C GLY A 2 -24.79 -20.98 -11.75
N GLY A 3 -23.99 -21.63 -10.91
CA GLY A 3 -23.46 -21.02 -9.69
C GLY A 3 -22.63 -19.79 -10.06
N THR A 4 -23.06 -18.62 -9.61
CA THR A 4 -22.28 -17.39 -9.74
C THR A 4 -21.00 -17.57 -8.92
N PRO A 5 -19.79 -17.39 -9.48
CA PRO A 5 -18.56 -17.39 -8.71
C PRO A 5 -18.48 -16.12 -7.85
N GLY A 6 -19.21 -16.10 -6.72
CA GLY A 6 -19.47 -14.90 -5.92
C GLY A 6 -18.50 -14.61 -4.77
N GLY A 7 -17.46 -15.42 -4.54
CA GLY A 7 -16.62 -15.29 -3.34
C GLY A 7 -15.24 -14.65 -3.57
N ALA A 8 -14.60 -14.91 -4.71
CA ALA A 8 -13.18 -14.55 -4.89
C ALA A 8 -12.97 -13.10 -5.36
N GLY A 9 -13.83 -12.59 -6.26
CA GLY A 9 -13.69 -11.25 -6.85
C GLY A 9 -14.10 -10.09 -5.93
N SER A 10 -15.09 -10.30 -5.04
CA SER A 10 -15.55 -9.28 -4.08
C SER A 10 -14.53 -9.03 -2.96
N ASN A 11 -13.88 -10.10 -2.51
CA ASN A 11 -12.88 -10.01 -1.44
C ASN A 11 -11.59 -9.32 -1.92
N LYS A 12 -11.10 -9.63 -3.12
CA LYS A 12 -9.86 -9.05 -3.66
C LYS A 12 -9.89 -7.52 -3.71
N LYS A 13 -10.89 -6.93 -4.37
CA LYS A 13 -11.03 -5.47 -4.46
C LYS A 13 -11.15 -4.83 -3.09
N THR A 14 -11.99 -5.40 -2.22
CA THR A 14 -12.23 -4.91 -0.86
C THR A 14 -10.94 -4.91 -0.05
N PHE A 15 -10.18 -6.01 -0.09
CA PHE A 15 -8.92 -6.14 0.64
C PHE A 15 -7.86 -5.17 0.12
N THR A 16 -7.76 -4.97 -1.20
CA THR A 16 -6.86 -3.97 -1.78
C THR A 16 -7.21 -2.55 -1.33
N ILE A 17 -8.49 -2.18 -1.26
CA ILE A 17 -8.92 -0.87 -0.73
C ILE A 17 -8.49 -0.75 0.74
N LEU A 18 -8.82 -1.74 1.57
CA LEU A 18 -8.53 -1.70 3.00
C LEU A 18 -7.02 -1.72 3.31
N ALA A 19 -6.21 -2.33 2.44
CA ALA A 19 -4.75 -2.28 2.52
C ALA A 19 -4.20 -0.84 2.41
N TYR A 20 -4.91 0.07 1.73
CA TYR A 20 -4.48 1.47 1.56
C TYR A 20 -5.21 2.46 2.49
N VAL A 21 -6.47 2.20 2.87
CA VAL A 21 -7.28 3.13 3.70
C VAL A 21 -6.57 3.50 5.01
N LEU A 22 -6.01 2.53 5.71
CA LEU A 22 -5.30 2.75 6.98
C LEU A 22 -3.78 2.93 6.80
N GLY A 23 -3.34 3.28 5.59
CA GLY A 23 -1.92 3.37 5.24
C GLY A 23 -1.19 2.06 5.53
N TRP A 24 0.02 2.16 6.10
CA TRP A 24 0.85 0.98 6.38
C TRP A 24 0.25 0.02 7.41
N ILE A 25 -0.63 0.47 8.30
CA ILE A 25 -1.32 -0.40 9.26
C ILE A 25 -2.30 -1.31 8.50
N GLY A 26 -3.06 -0.75 7.56
CA GLY A 26 -3.91 -1.52 6.66
C GLY A 26 -3.08 -2.50 5.84
N GLY A 27 -1.95 -2.04 5.31
CA GLY A 27 -0.99 -2.89 4.63
C GLY A 27 -0.54 -4.08 5.48
N LEU A 28 -0.14 -3.87 6.73
CA LEU A 28 0.26 -4.95 7.64
C LEU A 28 -0.85 -5.97 7.84
N ILE A 29 -2.08 -5.54 8.10
CA ILE A 29 -3.22 -6.43 8.31
C ILE A 29 -3.47 -7.27 7.05
N PHE A 30 -3.58 -6.62 5.89
CA PHE A 30 -3.94 -7.29 4.64
C PHE A 30 -2.79 -8.05 3.98
N LEU A 31 -1.55 -7.86 4.42
CA LEU A 31 -0.42 -8.70 4.04
C LEU A 31 -0.60 -10.14 4.54
N PHE A 32 -1.23 -10.31 5.71
CA PHE A 32 -1.51 -11.63 6.29
C PHE A 32 -2.94 -12.10 6.02
N VAL A 33 -3.94 -11.21 6.13
CA VAL A 33 -5.35 -11.56 5.87
C VAL A 33 -5.58 -11.90 4.40
N GLY A 34 -4.96 -11.16 3.49
CA GLY A 34 -5.08 -11.35 2.05
C GLY A 34 -3.97 -12.19 1.42
N LYS A 35 -3.18 -12.91 2.22
CA LYS A 35 -1.90 -13.51 1.78
C LYS A 35 -2.00 -14.54 0.65
N ASP A 36 -3.18 -15.16 0.51
CA ASP A 36 -3.46 -16.19 -0.49
C ASP A 36 -3.82 -15.59 -1.87
N ASP A 37 -4.13 -14.28 -1.94
CA ASP A 37 -4.25 -13.56 -3.21
C ASP A 37 -2.96 -12.76 -3.48
N PRO A 38 -2.21 -13.07 -4.56
CA PRO A 38 -0.92 -12.46 -4.81
C PRO A 38 -1.00 -10.95 -5.06
N ASP A 39 -2.10 -10.42 -5.57
CA ASP A 39 -2.23 -8.98 -5.82
C ASP A 39 -2.65 -8.22 -4.56
N VAL A 40 -3.49 -8.82 -3.71
CA VAL A 40 -3.81 -8.24 -2.40
C VAL A 40 -2.55 -8.17 -1.56
N LYS A 41 -1.81 -9.28 -1.48
CA LYS A 41 -0.54 -9.36 -0.75
C LYS A 41 0.48 -8.34 -1.28
N TRP A 42 0.56 -8.17 -2.59
CA TRP A 42 1.46 -7.20 -3.21
C TRP A 42 1.07 -5.74 -2.90
N ASN A 43 -0.22 -5.38 -3.00
CA ASN A 43 -0.69 -4.04 -2.66
C ASN A 43 -0.52 -3.74 -1.17
N ALA A 44 -0.76 -4.72 -0.31
CA ALA A 44 -0.49 -4.64 1.11
C ALA A 44 0.99 -4.39 1.42
N ALA A 45 1.90 -5.14 0.77
CA ALA A 45 3.33 -4.90 0.84
C ALA A 45 3.71 -3.48 0.37
N GLN A 46 3.13 -3.01 -0.74
CA GLN A 46 3.40 -1.65 -1.23
C GLN A 46 2.95 -0.58 -0.24
N SER A 47 1.78 -0.74 0.36
CA SER A 47 1.27 0.17 1.38
C SER A 47 2.22 0.26 2.59
N ILE A 48 2.77 -0.87 3.04
CA ILE A 48 3.78 -0.92 4.11
C ILE A 48 5.06 -0.19 3.70
N ILE A 49 5.62 -0.53 2.54
CA ILE A 49 6.89 0.05 2.08
C ILE A 49 6.78 1.57 1.93
N ILE A 50 5.70 2.06 1.31
CA ILE A 50 5.52 3.49 1.06
C ILE A 50 5.16 4.23 2.35
N PHE A 51 4.06 3.87 3.01
CA PHE A 51 3.57 4.65 4.15
C PHE A 51 4.36 4.37 5.43
N GLY A 52 4.86 3.15 5.62
CA GLY A 52 5.68 2.78 6.77
C GLY A 52 7.07 3.39 6.63
N GLY A 53 7.69 3.24 5.45
CA GLY A 53 8.96 3.90 5.13
C GLY A 53 8.88 5.42 5.28
N LEU A 54 7.84 6.04 4.71
CA LEU A 54 7.63 7.48 4.83
C LEU A 54 7.39 7.92 6.28
N SER A 55 6.63 7.16 7.07
CA SER A 55 6.41 7.47 8.50
C SER A 55 7.74 7.47 9.29
N ILE A 56 8.62 6.51 9.02
CA ILE A 56 9.95 6.44 9.64
C ILE A 56 10.80 7.64 9.21
N ILE A 57 10.81 7.98 7.92
CA ILE A 57 11.55 9.14 7.40
C ILE A 57 11.06 10.44 8.06
N ILE A 58 9.74 10.64 8.11
CA ILE A 58 9.12 11.82 8.75
C ILE A 58 9.50 11.89 10.23
N PHE A 59 9.44 10.77 10.94
CA PHE A 59 9.83 10.70 12.35
C PHE A 59 11.29 11.12 12.56
N ILE A 60 12.22 10.54 11.80
CA ILE A 60 13.66 10.86 11.90
C ILE A 60 13.94 12.33 11.54
N VAL A 61 13.35 12.84 10.46
CA VAL A 61 13.52 14.24 10.04
C VAL A 61 12.97 15.21 11.09
N GLY A 62 11.83 14.88 11.72
CA GLY A 62 11.22 15.69 12.77
C GLY A 62 12.05 15.81 14.04
N LEU A 63 12.99 14.88 14.29
CA LEU A 63 13.91 14.94 15.44
C LEU A 63 15.07 15.92 15.22
N ILE A 64 15.32 16.37 14.00
CA ILE A 64 16.48 17.21 13.66
C ILE A 64 16.01 18.67 13.45
N PRO A 65 16.33 19.61 14.36
CA PRO A 65 15.78 20.98 14.33
C PRO A 65 16.04 21.76 13.04
N VAL A 66 17.15 21.48 12.34
CA VAL A 66 17.54 22.18 11.11
C VAL A 66 16.69 21.76 9.91
N VAL A 67 16.29 20.48 9.83
CA VAL A 67 15.57 19.92 8.67
C VAL A 67 14.10 19.62 8.94
N GLN A 68 13.61 19.86 10.17
CA GLN A 68 12.21 19.62 10.55
C GLN A 68 11.19 20.32 9.63
N LEU A 69 11.56 21.42 8.97
CA LEU A 69 10.71 22.11 7.98
C LEU A 69 10.29 21.22 6.80
N LEU A 70 11.05 20.15 6.53
CA LEU A 70 10.76 19.16 5.48
C LEU A 70 9.62 18.20 5.86
N VAL A 71 9.20 18.17 7.13
CA VAL A 71 8.10 17.29 7.58
C VAL A 71 6.80 17.60 6.83
N ILE A 72 6.47 18.88 6.65
CA ILE A 72 5.24 19.32 5.95
C ILE A 72 5.20 18.84 4.49
N PRO A 73 6.22 19.12 3.65
CA PRO A 73 6.20 18.62 2.27
C PRO A 73 6.25 17.09 2.19
N LEU A 74 6.92 16.39 3.12
CA LEU A 74 6.89 14.92 3.17
C LEU A 74 5.48 14.39 3.47
N TRP A 75 4.75 15.00 4.40
CA TRP A 75 3.34 14.69 4.65
C TRP A 75 2.47 14.93 3.42
N LEU A 76 2.69 16.04 2.70
CA LEU A 76 1.95 16.35 1.48
C LEU A 76 2.20 15.30 0.39
N VAL A 77 3.45 14.89 0.18
CA VAL A 77 3.80 13.80 -0.75
C VAL A 77 3.12 12.49 -0.33
N GLY A 78 3.16 12.15 0.96
CA GLY A 78 2.47 10.98 1.49
C GLY A 78 0.97 11.02 1.26
N PHE A 79 0.34 12.17 1.50
CA PHE A 79 -1.08 12.38 1.28
C PHE A 79 -1.45 12.26 -0.20
N ILE A 80 -0.64 12.78 -1.13
CA ILE A 80 -0.84 12.62 -2.57
C ILE A 80 -0.80 11.14 -2.97
N PHE A 81 0.20 10.37 -2.53
CA PHE A 81 0.27 8.94 -2.80
C PHE A 81 -0.91 8.18 -2.20
N TRP A 82 -1.32 8.54 -0.98
CA TRP A 82 -2.49 7.96 -0.32
C TRP A 82 -3.77 8.15 -1.14
N VAL A 83 -4.04 9.38 -1.59
CA VAL A 83 -5.20 9.67 -2.45
C VAL A 83 -5.10 8.91 -3.77
N ILE A 84 -3.93 8.89 -4.42
CA ILE A 84 -3.71 8.16 -5.68
C ILE A 84 -4.02 6.67 -5.52
N PHE A 85 -3.57 6.02 -4.45
CA PHE A 85 -3.85 4.59 -4.23
C PHE A 85 -5.30 4.31 -3.87
N LEU A 86 -5.96 5.20 -3.12
CA LEU A 86 -7.40 5.08 -2.87
C LEU A 86 -8.21 5.20 -4.16
N ILE A 87 -7.94 6.20 -5.00
CA ILE A 87 -8.64 6.37 -6.27
C ILE A 87 -8.44 5.14 -7.16
N GLN A 88 -7.20 4.68 -7.33
CA GLN A 88 -6.90 3.53 -8.18
C GLN A 88 -7.49 2.23 -7.63
N SER A 89 -7.51 2.01 -6.31
CA SER A 89 -8.11 0.81 -5.72
C SER A 89 -9.64 0.82 -5.78
N LEU A 90 -10.27 2.00 -5.68
CA LEU A 90 -11.72 2.16 -5.86
C LEU A 90 -12.15 1.95 -7.32
N GLN A 91 -11.36 2.41 -8.29
CA GLN A 91 -11.67 2.26 -9.72
C GLN A 91 -11.27 0.88 -10.27
N GLY A 92 -10.24 0.24 -9.71
CA GLY A 92 -9.77 -1.06 -10.15
C GLY A 92 -10.61 -2.25 -9.65
N THR A 93 -10.10 -3.45 -9.94
CA THR A 93 -10.65 -4.75 -9.52
C THR A 93 -9.80 -5.44 -8.45
N GLY A 94 -8.86 -4.72 -7.84
CA GLY A 94 -7.91 -5.23 -6.84
C GLY A 94 -6.59 -5.75 -7.42
N GLN A 95 -6.32 -5.49 -8.70
CA GLN A 95 -5.01 -5.73 -9.34
C GLN A 95 -3.88 -4.93 -8.66
N ARG A 96 -2.62 -5.26 -8.97
CA ARG A 96 -1.45 -4.51 -8.49
C ARG A 96 -1.52 -3.05 -8.93
N ILE A 97 -1.31 -2.13 -7.99
CA ILE A 97 -1.33 -0.70 -8.25
C ILE A 97 0.10 -0.19 -8.06
N PRO A 98 0.94 -0.13 -9.10
CA PRO A 98 2.31 0.36 -8.94
C PRO A 98 2.35 1.84 -8.56
N ALA A 99 3.26 2.21 -7.66
CA ALA A 99 3.50 3.59 -7.28
C ALA A 99 3.93 4.45 -8.50
N PRO A 100 3.14 5.43 -8.95
CA PRO A 100 3.50 6.25 -10.10
C PRO A 100 4.84 6.98 -9.87
N GLY A 101 5.75 6.89 -10.83
CA GLY A 101 7.07 7.54 -10.77
C GLY A 101 8.10 6.88 -9.83
N LEU A 102 7.68 5.98 -8.93
CA LEU A 102 8.56 5.30 -7.96
C LEU A 102 8.60 3.77 -8.14
N SER A 103 7.71 3.21 -8.96
CA SER A 103 7.55 1.77 -9.15
C SER A 103 8.86 1.06 -9.51
N SER A 104 9.67 1.61 -10.41
CA SER A 104 10.95 1.01 -10.80
C SER A 104 11.91 0.80 -9.63
N PHE A 105 11.90 1.71 -8.65
CA PHE A 105 12.75 1.62 -7.46
C PHE A 105 12.11 0.77 -6.36
N LEU A 106 10.79 0.89 -6.16
CA LEU A 106 10.10 0.25 -5.04
C LEU A 106 9.70 -1.20 -5.31
N ASN A 107 9.37 -1.55 -6.55
CA ASN A 107 8.85 -2.88 -6.88
C ASN A 107 9.73 -4.03 -6.38
N PRO A 108 11.07 -4.00 -6.48
CA PRO A 108 11.91 -5.08 -5.93
C PRO A 108 11.70 -5.30 -4.42
N TYR A 109 11.55 -4.22 -3.65
CA TYR A 109 11.31 -4.30 -2.20
C TYR A 109 9.87 -4.74 -1.90
N VAL A 110 8.90 -4.30 -2.69
CA VAL A 110 7.50 -4.74 -2.58
C VAL A 110 7.38 -6.22 -2.89
N ASP A 111 8.00 -6.69 -3.97
CA ASP A 111 8.03 -8.10 -4.35
C ASP A 111 8.74 -8.94 -3.27
N GLN A 112 9.87 -8.48 -2.76
CA GLN A 112 10.59 -9.15 -1.67
C GLN A 112 9.71 -9.29 -0.41
N LEU A 113 9.05 -8.21 0.01
CA LEU A 113 8.17 -8.23 1.18
C LEU A 113 6.96 -9.14 0.95
N ALA A 114 6.29 -9.02 -0.20
CA ALA A 114 5.15 -9.86 -0.54
C ALA A 114 5.51 -11.35 -0.59
N ASN A 115 6.70 -11.70 -1.09
CA ASN A 115 7.17 -13.08 -1.18
C ASN A 115 7.71 -13.63 0.15
N SER A 116 8.02 -12.76 1.13
CA SER A 116 8.47 -13.19 2.46
C SER A 116 7.34 -13.82 3.29
N VAL A 117 6.09 -13.48 3.00
CA VAL A 117 4.89 -14.01 3.68
C VAL A 117 4.31 -15.19 2.90
N LYS A 118 4.32 -16.36 3.54
CA LYS A 118 3.85 -17.65 3.00
C LYS A 118 2.35 -17.87 3.21
#